data_AF-A0A2I8A6C5-F1
#
_entry.id   AF-A0A2I8A6C5-F1
#
_cell.length_a   1.000
_cell.length_b   1.000
_cell.length_c   1.000
_cell.angle_alpha   90.00
_cell.angle_beta   90.00
_cell.angle_gamma   90.00
#
_symmetry.space_group_name_H-M   'P 1'
#
loop_
_entity.id
_entity.type
_entity.pdbx_description
1 polymer ?
#
loop_
_entity_poly.entity_id
_entity_poly.type
_entity_poly.pdbx_seq_one_letter_code
_entity_poly.pdbx_strand_id
1 'polypeptide(L)'
;MTKRKSIEDVEKGFRAERYTLLSKAYKNCSEKLEVRCPNGHEYQVSWNKFKGGNRCPKCVGKYRRTLDEVKELFAKDGCELLSQNFLNTKDTLEYKCDKGHTNKTTVNRWARGYKCPDCYGNKKKTYQDTYSYFSNYGYQIITLEKDYQNSQTKVACICPRGHEYHVAPSRFYRGDRCNTCAIMDRMGSNSPKWKEDKSWLQRLEDRSLPEYGNWRKEVYTRDKFTCQCCGDSRGGNLVAHHIINYSNNTFLAFEVTNGVTLCESCHIGFHKTYGYTNNSKTQLLEYYDHKRNIISARSGCYQTHPNHL
;
A
#
# COMPACT_ATOMS: atom_id res chain seq x y z
N MET A 1 -17.75 -52.91 -43.75
CA MET A 1 -16.29 -52.67 -43.76
C MET A 1 -16.03 -51.17 -43.95
N THR A 2 -15.51 -50.49 -42.93
CA THR A 2 -15.14 -49.07 -43.02
C THR A 2 -13.94 -48.92 -43.95
N LYS A 3 -14.13 -48.31 -45.12
CA LYS A 3 -13.04 -48.04 -46.08
C LYS A 3 -11.91 -47.27 -45.37
N ARG A 4 -10.69 -47.79 -45.48
CA ARG A 4 -9.46 -47.14 -45.03
C ARG A 4 -9.29 -45.86 -45.87
N LYS A 5 -9.24 -44.69 -45.24
CA LYS A 5 -9.04 -43.42 -45.95
C LYS A 5 -7.67 -43.39 -46.62
N SER A 6 -7.59 -42.83 -47.83
CA SER A 6 -6.32 -42.57 -48.50
C SER A 6 -5.64 -41.32 -47.90
N ILE A 7 -4.37 -41.10 -48.23
CA ILE A 7 -3.67 -39.87 -47.86
C ILE A 7 -4.33 -38.62 -48.48
N GLU A 8 -4.88 -38.75 -49.70
CA GLU A 8 -5.58 -37.67 -50.40
C GLU A 8 -6.88 -37.27 -49.67
N ASP A 9 -7.61 -38.24 -49.11
CA ASP A 9 -8.80 -37.98 -48.30
C ASP A 9 -8.48 -37.22 -47.00
N VAL A 10 -7.32 -37.50 -46.42
CA VAL A 10 -6.80 -36.86 -45.21
C VAL A 10 -6.33 -35.44 -45.54
N GLU A 11 -5.61 -35.26 -46.66
CA GLU A 11 -5.15 -33.96 -47.13
C GLU A 11 -6.32 -33.02 -47.43
N LYS A 12 -7.34 -33.47 -48.17
CA LYS A 12 -8.58 -32.70 -48.40
C LYS A 12 -9.22 -32.25 -47.09
N GLY A 13 -9.21 -33.14 -46.09
CA GLY A 13 -9.75 -32.86 -44.77
C GLY A 13 -8.98 -31.80 -43.97
N PHE A 14 -7.65 -31.78 -44.06
CA PHE A 14 -6.84 -30.69 -43.48
C PHE A 14 -7.07 -29.37 -44.24
N ARG A 15 -7.07 -29.42 -45.58
CA ARG A 15 -7.28 -28.24 -46.43
C ARG A 15 -8.64 -27.57 -46.21
N ALA A 16 -9.70 -28.35 -45.98
CA ALA A 16 -11.04 -27.83 -45.67
C ALA A 16 -11.07 -26.91 -44.43
N GLU A 17 -10.16 -27.14 -43.49
CA GLU A 17 -9.99 -26.35 -42.26
C GLU A 17 -8.85 -25.33 -42.37
N ARG A 18 -8.31 -25.12 -43.58
CA ARG A 18 -7.15 -24.27 -43.90
C ARG A 18 -5.81 -24.75 -43.31
N TYR A 19 -5.65 -26.04 -43.07
CA TYR A 19 -4.38 -26.66 -42.67
C TYR A 19 -3.67 -27.29 -43.88
N THR A 20 -2.34 -27.24 -43.87
CA THR A 20 -1.50 -27.88 -44.89
C THR A 20 -0.90 -29.16 -44.33
N LEU A 21 -1.11 -30.29 -45.00
CA LEU A 21 -0.44 -31.55 -44.67
C LEU A 21 0.99 -31.53 -45.23
N LEU A 22 1.98 -31.81 -44.38
CA LEU A 22 3.41 -31.87 -44.76
C LEU A 22 3.90 -33.32 -44.94
N SER A 23 3.29 -34.27 -44.22
CA SER A 23 3.63 -35.69 -44.36
C SER A 23 3.23 -36.26 -45.71
N LYS A 24 4.14 -37.01 -46.34
CA LYS A 24 3.95 -37.65 -47.65
C LYS A 24 3.36 -39.07 -47.59
N ALA A 25 3.24 -39.65 -46.40
CA ALA A 25 2.74 -41.01 -46.20
C ALA A 25 1.67 -41.04 -45.09
N TYR A 26 0.70 -41.93 -45.24
CA TYR A 26 -0.37 -42.17 -44.26
C TYR A 26 -0.74 -43.66 -44.25
N LYS A 27 -0.41 -44.35 -43.16
CA LYS A 27 -0.64 -45.79 -42.97
C LYS A 27 -1.95 -46.06 -42.23
N ASN A 28 -2.26 -45.24 -41.22
CA ASN A 28 -3.47 -45.41 -40.40
C ASN A 28 -3.89 -44.12 -39.66
N CYS A 29 -5.10 -44.12 -39.11
CA CYS A 29 -5.72 -42.94 -38.48
C CYS A 29 -5.12 -42.52 -37.12
N SER A 30 -4.25 -43.35 -36.54
CA SER A 30 -3.53 -43.08 -35.29
C SER A 30 -2.09 -42.61 -35.52
N GLU A 31 -1.55 -42.76 -36.73
CA GLU A 31 -0.23 -42.28 -37.10
C GLU A 31 -0.15 -40.76 -36.98
N LYS A 32 0.96 -40.26 -36.43
CA LYS A 32 1.20 -38.82 -36.30
C LYS A 32 1.60 -38.26 -37.66
N LEU A 33 0.86 -37.26 -38.11
CA LEU A 33 1.13 -36.53 -39.34
C LEU A 33 1.63 -35.13 -39.00
N GLU A 34 2.60 -34.65 -39.77
CA GLU A 34 3.10 -33.28 -39.71
C GLU A 34 2.18 -32.37 -40.51
N VAL A 35 1.72 -31.31 -39.85
CA VAL A 35 0.80 -30.34 -40.42
C VAL A 35 1.19 -28.92 -40.07
N ARG A 36 0.90 -27.99 -40.98
CA ARG A 36 1.06 -26.54 -40.78
C ARG A 36 -0.32 -25.89 -40.63
N CYS A 37 -0.50 -25.10 -39.57
CA CYS A 37 -1.76 -24.39 -39.32
C CYS A 37 -1.83 -23.05 -40.09
N PRO A 38 -3.01 -22.39 -40.14
CA PRO A 38 -3.18 -21.09 -40.82
C PRO A 38 -2.26 -19.99 -40.30
N ASN A 39 -1.87 -20.05 -39.02
CA ASN A 39 -0.93 -19.09 -38.40
C ASN A 39 0.54 -19.49 -38.62
N GLY A 40 0.82 -20.46 -39.49
CA GLY A 40 2.18 -20.89 -39.85
C GLY A 40 2.84 -21.89 -38.88
N HIS A 41 2.17 -22.30 -37.79
CA HIS A 41 2.77 -23.24 -36.84
C HIS A 41 2.78 -24.67 -37.37
N GLU A 42 3.95 -25.30 -37.35
CA GLU A 42 4.14 -26.72 -37.65
C GLU A 42 4.02 -27.56 -36.37
N TYR A 43 3.27 -28.65 -36.43
CA TYR A 43 3.07 -29.58 -35.32
C TYR A 43 2.61 -30.96 -35.81
N GLN A 44 2.71 -31.96 -34.92
CA GLN A 44 2.27 -33.31 -35.20
C GLN A 44 0.87 -33.60 -34.62
N VAL A 45 -0.01 -34.21 -35.39
CA VAL A 45 -1.33 -34.66 -34.97
C VAL A 45 -1.76 -35.89 -35.74
N SER A 46 -2.46 -36.83 -35.11
CA SER A 46 -3.08 -37.95 -35.83
C SER A 46 -4.42 -37.55 -36.42
N TRP A 47 -4.80 -38.20 -37.53
CA TRP A 47 -6.05 -37.90 -38.23
C TRP A 47 -7.29 -38.07 -37.33
N ASN A 48 -7.33 -39.11 -36.49
CA ASN A 48 -8.41 -39.30 -35.51
C ASN A 48 -8.50 -38.15 -34.51
N LYS A 49 -7.37 -37.68 -33.98
CA LYS A 49 -7.34 -36.56 -33.02
C LYS A 49 -7.74 -35.24 -33.68
N PHE A 50 -7.34 -35.02 -34.93
CA PHE A 50 -7.72 -33.82 -35.68
C PHE A 50 -9.23 -33.79 -35.96
N LYS A 51 -9.82 -34.91 -36.41
CA LYS A 51 -11.27 -35.05 -36.57
C LYS A 51 -12.04 -34.92 -35.25
N GLY A 52 -11.45 -35.35 -34.13
CA GLY A 52 -11.99 -35.15 -32.79
C GLY A 52 -11.84 -33.72 -32.24
N GLY A 53 -11.49 -32.73 -33.07
CA GLY A 53 -11.44 -31.32 -32.67
C GLY A 53 -10.08 -30.82 -32.16
N ASN A 54 -9.04 -31.65 -32.11
CA ASN A 54 -7.71 -31.15 -31.75
C ASN A 54 -7.17 -30.27 -32.89
N ARG A 55 -6.79 -29.04 -32.53
CA ARG A 55 -6.20 -28.04 -33.42
C ARG A 55 -4.79 -27.70 -32.94
N CYS A 56 -4.14 -26.77 -33.63
CA CYS A 56 -2.76 -26.36 -33.33
C CYS A 56 -2.57 -26.01 -31.84
N PRO A 57 -1.71 -26.75 -31.08
CA PRO A 57 -1.46 -26.50 -29.66
C PRO A 57 -0.94 -25.09 -29.36
N LYS A 58 -0.16 -24.51 -30.28
CA LYS A 58 0.35 -23.14 -30.17
C LYS A 58 -0.78 -22.11 -30.29
N CYS A 59 -1.70 -22.29 -31.25
CA CYS A 59 -2.85 -21.40 -31.42
C CYS A 59 -3.84 -21.46 -30.25
N VAL A 60 -4.06 -22.66 -29.67
CA VAL A 60 -4.99 -22.84 -28.55
C VAL A 60 -4.32 -22.65 -27.17
N GLY A 61 -3.05 -22.24 -27.12
CA GLY A 61 -2.32 -22.00 -25.87
C GLY A 61 -2.01 -23.25 -25.04
N LYS A 62 -2.10 -24.46 -25.62
CA LYS A 62 -1.79 -25.74 -24.96
C LYS A 62 -0.38 -26.27 -25.26
N TYR A 63 0.46 -25.47 -25.92
CA TYR A 63 1.84 -25.83 -26.21
C TYR A 63 2.67 -25.91 -24.93
N ARG A 64 3.35 -27.05 -24.73
CA ARG A 64 4.33 -27.24 -23.65
C ARG A 64 5.71 -27.18 -24.25
N ARG A 65 6.58 -26.33 -23.69
CA ARG A 65 7.97 -26.25 -24.12
C ARG A 65 8.73 -27.51 -23.73
N THR A 66 9.74 -27.88 -24.51
CA THR A 66 10.70 -28.92 -24.13
C THR A 66 11.79 -28.35 -23.22
N LEU A 67 12.55 -29.22 -22.54
CA LEU A 67 13.71 -28.78 -21.76
C LEU A 67 14.74 -28.06 -22.66
N ASP A 68 14.95 -28.55 -23.87
CA ASP A 68 15.92 -27.97 -24.80
C ASP A 68 15.51 -26.56 -25.26
N GLU A 69 14.22 -26.36 -25.58
CA GLU A 69 13.69 -25.01 -25.88
C GLU A 69 13.83 -24.07 -24.68
N VAL A 70 13.74 -24.59 -23.44
CA VAL A 70 13.98 -23.80 -22.23
C VAL A 70 15.48 -23.49 -22.08
N LYS A 71 16.39 -24.45 -22.30
CA LYS A 71 17.84 -24.21 -22.28
C LYS A 71 18.24 -23.11 -23.27
N GLU A 72 17.74 -23.18 -24.50
CA GLU A 72 17.96 -22.14 -25.52
C GLU A 72 17.43 -20.77 -25.10
N LEU A 73 16.27 -20.72 -24.44
CA LEU A 73 15.69 -19.47 -23.94
C LEU A 73 16.59 -18.79 -22.91
N PHE A 74 17.16 -19.54 -21.97
CA PHE A 74 18.10 -18.99 -20.98
C PHE A 74 19.43 -18.61 -21.65
N ALA A 75 19.94 -19.44 -22.56
CA ALA A 75 21.19 -19.19 -23.27
C ALA A 75 21.13 -17.92 -24.13
N LYS A 76 19.98 -17.63 -24.76
CA LYS A 76 19.75 -16.39 -25.53
C LYS A 76 19.94 -15.12 -24.68
N ASP A 77 19.66 -15.19 -23.39
CA ASP A 77 19.85 -14.09 -22.44
C ASP A 77 21.20 -14.20 -21.69
N GLY A 78 22.15 -15.00 -22.18
CA GLY A 78 23.47 -15.19 -21.58
C GLY A 78 23.44 -15.94 -20.25
N CYS A 79 22.39 -16.72 -19.97
CA CYS A 79 22.24 -17.49 -18.74
C CYS A 79 22.32 -19.00 -19.00
N GLU A 80 22.98 -19.72 -18.11
CA GLU A 80 23.10 -21.17 -18.14
C GLU A 80 22.01 -21.82 -17.26
N LEU A 81 21.23 -22.73 -17.83
CA LEU A 81 20.23 -23.50 -17.08
C LEU A 81 20.89 -24.69 -16.38
N LEU A 82 20.85 -24.73 -15.04
CA LEU A 82 21.45 -25.79 -14.22
C LEU A 82 20.48 -26.97 -14.00
N SER A 83 19.18 -26.70 -13.97
CA SER A 83 18.16 -27.74 -13.81
C SER A 83 18.11 -28.69 -14.99
N GLN A 84 18.20 -30.00 -14.71
CA GLN A 84 18.16 -31.06 -15.73
C GLN A 84 16.74 -31.62 -15.98
N ASN A 85 15.76 -31.25 -15.15
CA ASN A 85 14.39 -31.74 -15.23
C ASN A 85 13.41 -30.58 -15.38
N PHE A 86 12.49 -30.69 -16.36
CA PHE A 86 11.40 -29.74 -16.59
C PHE A 86 10.14 -30.51 -17.01
N LEU A 87 9.10 -30.49 -16.19
CA LEU A 87 7.82 -31.15 -16.47
C LEU A 87 6.77 -30.14 -16.95
N ASN A 88 6.75 -28.94 -16.37
CA ASN A 88 5.73 -27.93 -16.67
C ASN A 88 6.19 -26.49 -16.32
N THR A 89 5.42 -25.50 -16.79
CA THR A 89 5.74 -24.06 -16.65
C THR A 89 5.75 -23.52 -15.21
N LYS A 90 5.24 -24.27 -14.23
CA LYS A 90 5.26 -23.90 -12.80
C LYS A 90 6.51 -24.41 -12.09
N ASP A 91 7.27 -25.32 -12.71
CA ASP A 91 8.47 -25.86 -12.11
C ASP A 91 9.49 -24.74 -11.88
N THR A 92 10.11 -24.80 -10.70
CA THR A 92 11.17 -23.88 -10.32
C THR A 92 12.49 -24.41 -10.87
N LEU A 93 13.12 -23.62 -11.73
CA LEU A 93 14.36 -23.93 -12.42
C LEU A 93 15.49 -23.08 -11.86
N GLU A 94 16.63 -23.72 -11.66
CA GLU A 94 17.89 -23.10 -11.24
C GLU A 94 18.72 -22.73 -12.47
N TYR A 95 19.30 -21.53 -12.44
CA TYR A 95 20.13 -21.00 -13.51
C TYR A 95 21.26 -20.14 -12.94
N LYS A 96 22.31 -19.98 -13.74
CA LYS A 96 23.45 -19.10 -13.47
C LYS A 96 23.51 -18.02 -14.55
N CYS A 97 23.58 -16.75 -14.15
CA CYS A 97 23.75 -15.66 -15.13
C CYS A 97 25.22 -15.48 -15.56
N ASP A 98 25.42 -14.68 -16.61
CA ASP A 98 26.72 -14.21 -17.12
C ASP A 98 27.66 -13.66 -16.04
N LYS A 99 27.12 -12.93 -15.05
CA LYS A 99 27.88 -12.40 -13.90
C LYS A 99 28.13 -13.42 -12.80
N GLY A 100 27.73 -14.67 -13.00
CA GLY A 100 27.97 -15.78 -12.08
C GLY A 100 26.96 -15.94 -10.94
N HIS A 101 25.88 -15.15 -10.89
CA HIS A 101 24.85 -15.29 -9.85
C HIS A 101 23.97 -16.51 -10.12
N THR A 102 23.79 -17.35 -9.11
CA THR A 102 22.87 -18.50 -9.14
C THR A 102 21.53 -18.12 -8.56
N ASN A 103 20.45 -18.30 -9.33
CA ASN A 103 19.10 -17.93 -8.94
C ASN A 103 18.07 -18.97 -9.38
N LYS A 104 16.84 -18.85 -8.85
CA LYS A 104 15.71 -19.70 -9.20
C LYS A 104 14.59 -18.89 -9.86
N THR A 105 13.93 -19.46 -10.86
CA THR A 105 12.80 -18.82 -11.56
C THR A 105 11.88 -19.87 -12.19
N THR A 106 10.81 -19.43 -12.84
CA THR A 106 9.96 -20.31 -13.67
C THR A 106 10.03 -19.86 -15.13
N VAL A 107 9.79 -20.78 -16.07
CA VAL A 107 9.79 -20.47 -17.51
C VAL A 107 8.79 -19.36 -17.84
N ASN A 108 7.62 -19.36 -17.19
CA ASN A 108 6.61 -18.33 -17.41
C ASN A 108 7.08 -16.94 -16.96
N ARG A 109 7.76 -16.83 -15.81
CA ARG A 109 8.37 -15.56 -15.38
C ARG A 109 9.47 -15.13 -16.33
N TRP A 110 10.35 -16.04 -16.74
CA TRP A 110 11.43 -15.72 -17.67
C TRP A 110 10.91 -15.20 -19.01
N ALA A 111 9.89 -15.87 -19.57
CA ALA A 111 9.23 -15.47 -20.82
C ALA A 111 8.54 -14.10 -20.74
N ARG A 112 8.15 -13.65 -19.53
CA ARG A 112 7.62 -12.30 -19.27
C ARG A 112 8.70 -11.23 -19.10
N GLY A 113 9.98 -11.57 -19.28
CA GLY A 113 11.09 -10.63 -19.21
C GLY A 113 11.76 -10.52 -17.84
N TYR A 114 11.38 -11.32 -16.85
CA TYR A 114 12.10 -11.34 -15.57
C TYR A 114 13.49 -11.96 -15.76
N LYS A 115 14.54 -11.26 -15.33
CA LYS A 115 15.94 -11.67 -15.42
C LYS A 115 16.59 -11.81 -14.04
N CYS A 116 17.90 -12.02 -14.01
CA CYS A 116 18.69 -12.13 -12.78
C CYS A 116 18.39 -10.99 -11.80
N PRO A 117 17.84 -11.28 -10.60
CA PRO A 117 17.46 -10.25 -9.64
C PRO A 117 18.65 -9.44 -9.13
N ASP A 118 19.83 -10.06 -9.00
CA ASP A 118 21.06 -9.37 -8.62
C ASP A 118 21.55 -8.40 -9.73
N CYS A 119 21.50 -8.80 -11.01
CA CYS A 119 21.93 -7.93 -12.11
C CYS A 119 20.95 -6.79 -12.41
N TYR A 120 19.65 -7.02 -12.22
CA TYR A 120 18.57 -6.09 -12.62
C TYR A 120 17.86 -5.43 -11.43
N GLY A 121 18.46 -5.47 -10.22
CA GLY A 121 17.97 -4.73 -9.05
C GLY A 121 16.64 -5.22 -8.46
N ASN A 122 16.18 -6.42 -8.81
CA ASN A 122 14.93 -7.02 -8.33
C ASN A 122 15.12 -7.93 -7.12
N LYS A 123 16.35 -8.01 -6.57
CA LYS A 123 16.62 -8.77 -5.36
C LYS A 123 15.84 -8.17 -4.19
N LYS A 124 15.08 -9.01 -3.50
CA LYS A 124 14.41 -8.61 -2.26
C LYS A 124 15.49 -8.28 -1.22
N LYS A 125 15.41 -7.07 -0.65
CA LYS A 125 16.27 -6.66 0.46
C LYS A 125 15.92 -7.46 1.71
N THR A 126 16.94 -8.00 2.36
CA THR A 126 16.84 -8.71 3.63
C THR A 126 16.61 -7.73 4.79
N TYR A 127 16.38 -8.26 5.99
CA TYR A 127 16.40 -7.44 7.21
C TYR A 127 17.76 -6.75 7.36
N GLN A 128 18.87 -7.47 7.16
CA GLN A 128 20.22 -6.91 7.28
C GLN A 128 20.53 -5.81 6.26
N ASP A 129 20.05 -5.95 5.01
CA ASP A 129 20.16 -4.89 4.00
C ASP A 129 19.38 -3.65 4.43
N THR A 130 18.18 -3.86 5.00
CA THR A 130 17.31 -2.79 5.50
C THR A 130 17.94 -2.08 6.69
N TYR A 131 18.46 -2.83 7.65
CA TYR A 131 19.15 -2.32 8.83
C TYR A 131 20.36 -1.47 8.44
N SER A 132 21.25 -2.02 7.60
CA SER A 132 22.42 -1.28 7.09
C SER A 132 22.01 0.00 6.36
N TYR A 133 20.94 -0.04 5.54
CA TYR A 133 20.45 1.14 4.84
C TYR A 133 19.97 2.23 5.81
N PHE A 134 19.20 1.88 6.86
CA PHE A 134 18.73 2.86 7.85
C PHE A 134 19.89 3.45 8.66
N SER A 135 20.81 2.61 9.09
CA SER A 135 22.02 3.01 9.84
C SER A 135 22.90 3.97 9.05
N ASN A 136 23.00 3.81 7.72
CA ASN A 136 23.73 4.75 6.86
C ASN A 136 23.15 6.18 6.87
N TYR A 137 21.86 6.34 7.21
CA TYR A 137 21.24 7.66 7.41
C TYR A 137 21.15 8.06 8.90
N GLY A 138 21.82 7.32 9.78
CA GLY A 138 21.83 7.53 11.23
C GLY A 138 20.53 7.13 11.94
N TYR A 139 19.67 6.33 11.31
CA TYR A 139 18.47 5.80 11.95
C TYR A 139 18.77 4.48 12.65
N GLN A 140 18.28 4.31 13.87
CA GLN A 140 18.42 3.08 14.66
C GLN A 140 17.11 2.30 14.62
N ILE A 141 17.07 1.15 13.96
CA ILE A 141 15.89 0.28 13.94
C ILE A 141 15.72 -0.41 15.30
N ILE A 142 14.52 -0.35 15.87
CA ILE A 142 14.13 -1.01 17.12
C ILE A 142 13.39 -2.34 16.83
N THR A 143 12.65 -2.42 15.72
CA THR A 143 11.94 -3.64 15.32
C THR A 143 12.92 -4.81 15.14
N LEU A 144 12.61 -5.94 15.79
CA LEU A 144 13.40 -7.16 15.70
C LEU A 144 13.21 -7.86 14.36
N GLU A 145 14.22 -8.61 13.92
CA GLU A 145 14.19 -9.35 12.65
C GLU A 145 13.00 -10.31 12.53
N LYS A 146 12.63 -11.00 13.63
CA LYS A 146 11.48 -11.91 13.67
C LYS A 146 10.14 -11.24 13.34
N ASP A 147 10.04 -9.93 13.57
CA ASP A 147 8.82 -9.14 13.34
C ASP A 147 8.85 -8.47 11.96
N TYR A 148 9.99 -8.51 11.26
CA TYR A 148 10.17 -7.98 9.92
C TYR A 148 9.82 -9.02 8.86
N GLN A 149 8.70 -8.82 8.17
CA GLN A 149 8.26 -9.75 7.13
C GLN A 149 8.75 -9.35 5.73
N ASN A 150 8.69 -8.06 5.41
CA ASN A 150 9.09 -7.52 4.11
C ASN A 150 9.17 -5.98 4.15
N SER A 151 9.56 -5.36 3.03
CA SER A 151 9.76 -3.91 2.92
C SER A 151 8.49 -3.05 3.06
N GLN A 152 7.30 -3.66 3.17
CA GLN A 152 6.05 -2.96 3.49
C GLN A 152 5.70 -3.03 4.98
N THR A 153 6.30 -3.95 5.75
CA THR A 153 6.15 -3.99 7.20
C THR A 153 6.71 -2.71 7.81
N LYS A 154 5.89 -1.96 8.55
CA LYS A 154 6.36 -0.76 9.26
C LYS A 154 7.36 -1.19 10.33
N VAL A 155 8.55 -0.59 10.29
CA VAL A 155 9.55 -0.74 11.33
C VAL A 155 9.51 0.49 12.24
N ALA A 156 9.67 0.27 13.54
CA ALA A 156 9.95 1.28 14.54
C ALA A 156 11.45 1.61 14.50
N CYS A 157 11.79 2.90 14.48
CA CYS A 157 13.18 3.36 14.52
C CYS A 157 13.30 4.72 15.22
N ILE A 158 14.51 5.02 15.68
CA ILE A 158 14.90 6.32 16.25
C ILE A 158 15.69 7.08 15.17
N CYS A 159 15.27 8.31 14.88
CA CYS A 159 16.00 9.16 13.94
C CYS A 159 17.24 9.82 14.58
N PRO A 160 18.15 10.44 13.80
CA PRO A 160 19.34 11.11 14.34
C PRO A 160 19.06 12.21 15.37
N ARG A 161 17.85 12.79 15.35
CA ARG A 161 17.40 13.81 16.31
C ARG A 161 16.68 13.22 17.54
N GLY A 162 16.69 11.89 17.70
CA GLY A 162 16.12 11.20 18.86
C GLY A 162 14.62 10.92 18.81
N HIS A 163 13.91 11.31 17.74
CA HIS A 163 12.47 11.03 17.63
C HIS A 163 12.21 9.56 17.28
N GLU A 164 11.27 8.95 18.01
CA GLU A 164 10.68 7.66 17.63
C GLU A 164 9.77 7.84 16.41
N TYR A 165 9.92 6.94 15.44
CA TYR A 165 9.30 7.04 14.13
C TYR A 165 8.98 5.64 13.58
N HIS A 166 7.83 5.51 12.90
CA HIS A 166 7.40 4.26 12.29
C HIS A 166 7.27 4.41 10.77
N VAL A 167 7.96 3.56 10.01
CA VAL A 167 8.01 3.68 8.55
C VAL A 167 8.16 2.33 7.86
N ALA A 168 7.53 2.18 6.70
CA ALA A 168 7.79 1.04 5.82
C ALA A 168 9.14 1.25 5.09
N PRO A 169 10.08 0.29 5.09
CA PRO A 169 11.36 0.43 4.39
C PRO A 169 11.22 0.83 2.92
N SER A 170 10.20 0.35 2.21
CA SER A 170 9.91 0.73 0.83
C SER A 170 9.66 2.24 0.64
N ARG A 171 9.13 2.92 1.65
CA ARG A 171 8.94 4.38 1.66
C ARG A 171 10.24 5.08 2.03
N PHE A 172 10.97 4.54 3.00
CA PHE A 172 12.27 5.08 3.39
C PHE A 172 13.28 5.06 2.23
N TYR A 173 13.30 3.98 1.43
CA TYR A 173 14.09 3.88 0.19
C TYR A 173 13.73 4.93 -0.86
N ARG A 174 12.50 5.46 -0.83
CA ARG A 174 12.02 6.50 -1.75
C ARG A 174 12.28 7.93 -1.24
N GLY A 175 12.82 8.09 -0.03
CA GLY A 175 13.15 9.39 0.53
C GLY A 175 12.31 9.80 1.73
N ASP A 176 11.33 9.00 2.18
CA ASP A 176 10.62 9.33 3.41
C ASP A 176 11.60 9.33 4.60
N ARG A 177 11.49 10.36 5.43
CA ARG A 177 12.28 10.57 6.64
C ARG A 177 11.36 10.89 7.81
N CYS A 178 11.93 11.04 9.00
CA CYS A 178 11.21 11.39 10.21
C CYS A 178 10.27 12.60 9.99
N ASN A 179 8.97 12.35 10.12
CA ASN A 179 7.94 13.38 9.93
C ASN A 179 8.00 14.46 11.01
N THR A 180 8.40 14.12 12.24
CA THR A 180 8.57 15.05 13.34
C THR A 180 9.66 16.07 13.01
N CYS A 181 10.82 15.62 12.51
CA CYS A 181 11.87 16.51 12.02
C CYS A 181 11.34 17.41 10.90
N ALA A 182 10.70 16.83 9.89
CA ALA A 182 10.16 17.60 8.76
C ALA A 182 9.08 18.62 9.18
N ILE A 183 8.32 18.37 10.25
CA ILE A 183 7.39 19.35 10.81
C ILE A 183 8.16 20.46 11.52
N MET A 184 9.08 20.12 12.41
CA MET A 184 9.91 21.10 13.13
C MET A 184 10.66 22.03 12.18
N ASP A 185 11.20 21.50 11.09
CA ASP A 185 11.96 22.26 10.10
C ASP A 185 11.09 23.22 9.26
N ARG A 186 9.75 23.12 9.36
CA ARG A 186 8.78 24.01 8.68
C ARG A 186 8.06 24.96 9.62
N MET A 187 8.39 24.95 10.91
CA MET A 187 7.77 25.78 11.94
C MET A 187 8.61 27.03 12.24
N GLY A 188 8.00 27.99 12.94
CA GLY A 188 8.69 29.20 13.39
C GLY A 188 9.26 30.01 12.23
N SER A 189 10.51 30.45 12.37
CA SER A 189 11.25 31.24 11.38
C SER A 189 11.42 30.55 10.02
N ASN A 190 11.31 29.22 9.95
CA ASN A 190 11.40 28.48 8.69
C ASN A 190 10.06 28.42 7.92
N SER A 191 8.96 28.87 8.52
CA SER A 191 7.67 28.93 7.84
C SER A 191 7.64 30.07 6.82
N PRO A 192 7.15 29.85 5.58
CA PRO A 192 6.98 30.92 4.60
C PRO A 192 6.03 32.04 5.06
N LYS A 193 5.20 31.77 6.08
CA LYS A 193 4.28 32.75 6.68
C LYS A 193 4.93 33.54 7.83
N TRP A 194 6.16 33.22 8.21
CA TRP A 194 6.86 33.92 9.28
C TRP A 194 7.23 35.33 8.84
N LYS A 195 6.85 36.30 9.65
CA LYS A 195 7.21 37.71 9.48
C LYS A 195 8.27 38.04 10.52
N GLU A 196 9.50 38.29 10.10
CA GLU A 196 10.64 38.50 11.01
C GLU A 196 10.52 39.81 11.81
N ASP A 197 9.94 40.84 11.20
CA ASP A 197 9.75 42.19 11.72
C ASP A 197 8.70 42.32 12.85
N LYS A 198 7.98 41.24 13.18
CA LYS A 198 6.97 41.28 14.25
C LYS A 198 7.58 41.29 15.64
N SER A 199 7.24 42.32 16.41
CA SER A 199 7.57 42.40 17.84
C SER A 199 6.84 41.34 18.66
N TRP A 200 7.33 41.09 19.88
CA TRP A 200 6.70 40.17 20.81
C TRP A 200 5.22 40.54 21.09
N LEU A 201 4.93 41.84 21.26
CA LEU A 201 3.56 42.33 21.49
C LEU A 201 2.63 42.06 20.29
N GLN A 202 3.12 42.25 19.06
CA GLN A 202 2.33 41.98 17.85
C GLN A 202 2.04 40.48 17.69
N ARG A 203 2.97 39.61 18.08
CA ARG A 203 2.79 38.14 18.05
C ARG A 203 1.85 37.64 19.14
N LEU A 204 1.83 38.33 20.28
CA LEU A 204 0.86 38.09 21.35
C LEU A 204 -0.53 38.42 20.82
N GLU A 205 -0.74 39.63 20.30
CA GLU A 205 -2.04 40.09 19.82
C GLU A 205 -2.66 39.20 18.74
N ASP A 206 -1.87 38.77 17.75
CA ASP A 206 -2.35 37.92 16.66
C ASP A 206 -2.27 36.40 16.96
N ARG A 207 -1.82 36.04 18.16
CA ARG A 207 -1.68 34.65 18.65
C ARG A 207 -0.74 33.79 17.81
N SER A 208 0.26 34.40 17.17
CA SER A 208 1.29 33.69 16.39
C SER A 208 2.49 33.22 17.22
N LEU A 209 2.47 33.46 18.53
CA LEU A 209 3.45 32.93 19.47
C LEU A 209 3.45 31.38 19.51
N PRO A 210 4.62 30.70 19.45
CA PRO A 210 4.71 29.24 19.57
C PRO A 210 4.00 28.66 20.80
N GLU A 211 4.02 29.41 21.91
CA GLU A 211 3.37 29.10 23.18
C GLU A 211 1.87 28.87 23.04
N TYR A 212 1.22 29.54 22.09
CA TYR A 212 -0.20 29.32 21.79
C TYR A 212 -0.45 27.90 21.28
N GLY A 213 0.46 27.37 20.44
CA GLY A 213 0.41 25.99 19.97
C GLY A 213 0.60 24.98 21.10
N ASN A 214 1.52 25.26 22.02
CA ASN A 214 1.75 24.43 23.20
C ASN A 214 0.55 24.42 24.14
N TRP A 215 0.00 25.58 24.47
CA TRP A 215 -1.21 25.71 25.29
C TRP A 215 -2.37 24.89 24.71
N ARG A 216 -2.64 24.99 23.41
CA ARG A 216 -3.68 24.18 22.75
C ARG A 216 -3.44 22.69 22.94
N LYS A 217 -2.20 22.23 22.75
CA LYS A 217 -1.82 20.83 22.91
C LYS A 217 -2.02 20.36 24.34
N GLU A 218 -1.65 21.16 25.32
CA GLU A 218 -1.82 20.85 26.75
C GLU A 218 -3.30 20.78 27.15
N VAL A 219 -4.13 21.71 26.68
CA VAL A 219 -5.59 21.66 26.87
C VAL A 219 -6.18 20.38 26.29
N TYR A 220 -5.85 20.03 25.04
CA TYR A 220 -6.32 18.79 24.41
C TYR A 220 -5.83 17.55 25.14
N THR A 221 -4.58 17.55 25.63
CA THR A 221 -3.99 16.41 26.34
C THR A 221 -4.68 16.20 27.69
N ARG A 222 -4.88 17.28 28.47
CA ARG A 222 -5.63 17.26 29.73
C ARG A 222 -7.04 16.69 29.53
N ASP A 223 -7.70 17.13 28.45
CA ASP A 223 -9.07 16.76 28.12
C ASP A 223 -9.18 15.44 27.35
N LYS A 224 -8.08 14.69 27.21
CA LYS A 224 -8.01 13.40 26.51
C LYS A 224 -8.57 13.46 25.08
N PHE A 225 -8.29 14.56 24.37
CA PHE A 225 -8.76 14.82 23.02
C PHE A 225 -10.28 14.62 22.87
N THR A 226 -11.05 15.04 23.86
CA THR A 226 -12.50 14.84 23.93
C THR A 226 -13.20 16.15 24.27
N CYS A 227 -14.29 16.44 23.56
CA CYS A 227 -15.15 17.59 23.86
C CYS A 227 -15.73 17.48 25.27
N GLN A 228 -15.44 18.46 26.12
CA GLN A 228 -15.88 18.46 27.52
C GLN A 228 -17.37 18.79 27.69
N CYS A 229 -18.03 19.26 26.63
CA CYS A 229 -19.46 19.54 26.63
C CYS A 229 -20.31 18.29 26.29
N CYS A 230 -19.97 17.58 25.20
CA CYS A 230 -20.79 16.50 24.66
C CYS A 230 -20.10 15.14 24.54
N GLY A 231 -18.81 15.04 24.86
CA GLY A 231 -18.05 13.80 24.76
C GLY A 231 -17.58 13.42 23.35
N ASP A 232 -17.78 14.26 22.33
CA ASP A 232 -17.27 14.01 20.97
C ASP A 232 -15.74 13.94 20.97
N SER A 233 -15.20 12.81 20.51
CA SER A 233 -13.76 12.51 20.45
C SER A 233 -13.28 12.27 19.01
N ARG A 234 -14.07 12.69 18.00
CA ARG A 234 -13.65 12.62 16.61
C ARG A 234 -12.43 13.50 16.37
N GLY A 235 -11.41 12.95 15.71
CA GLY A 235 -10.24 13.73 15.32
C GLY A 235 -10.60 14.78 14.26
N GLY A 236 -10.00 15.97 14.34
CA GLY A 236 -10.11 17.02 13.31
C GLY A 236 -11.22 18.05 13.50
N ASN A 237 -12.09 17.92 14.50
CA ASN A 237 -13.16 18.89 14.79
C ASN A 237 -13.05 19.55 16.17
N LEU A 238 -11.93 19.39 16.87
CA LEU A 238 -11.73 19.92 18.22
C LEU A 238 -11.10 21.32 18.21
N VAL A 239 -11.62 22.18 19.08
CA VAL A 239 -11.21 23.58 19.27
C VAL A 239 -10.86 23.78 20.75
N ALA A 240 -9.70 24.40 21.01
CA ALA A 240 -9.33 24.84 22.35
C ALA A 240 -9.97 26.22 22.55
N HIS A 241 -10.99 26.27 23.40
CA HIS A 241 -11.76 27.46 23.71
C HIS A 241 -11.21 28.12 24.96
N HIS A 242 -11.00 29.44 24.91
CA HIS A 242 -10.65 30.25 26.08
C HIS A 242 -11.89 30.51 26.93
N ILE A 243 -11.87 30.10 28.20
CA ILE A 243 -12.98 30.28 29.13
C ILE A 243 -13.17 31.77 29.46
N ILE A 244 -12.07 32.44 29.81
CA ILE A 244 -11.97 33.90 29.89
C ILE A 244 -11.30 34.36 28.60
N ASN A 245 -11.95 35.29 27.92
CA ASN A 245 -11.52 35.77 26.62
C ASN A 245 -10.07 36.24 26.60
N TYR A 246 -9.37 35.85 25.54
CA TYR A 246 -7.99 36.28 25.26
C TYR A 246 -7.85 37.81 25.29
N SER A 247 -8.83 38.54 24.71
CA SER A 247 -8.85 40.01 24.66
C SER A 247 -9.00 40.67 26.03
N ASN A 248 -9.60 39.96 27.00
CA ASN A 248 -9.92 40.53 28.30
C ASN A 248 -8.74 40.39 29.27
N ASN A 249 -7.93 39.34 29.11
CA ASN A 249 -6.72 39.15 29.88
C ASN A 249 -5.72 38.28 29.12
N THR A 250 -4.73 38.92 28.50
CA THR A 250 -3.68 38.23 27.74
C THR A 250 -2.75 37.40 28.63
N PHE A 251 -2.67 37.67 29.95
CA PHE A 251 -1.86 36.88 30.88
C PHE A 251 -2.46 35.50 31.15
N LEU A 252 -3.79 35.38 31.16
CA LEU A 252 -4.49 34.10 31.33
C LEU A 252 -4.55 33.26 30.04
N ALA A 253 -4.09 33.82 28.92
CA ALA A 253 -4.26 33.19 27.61
C ALA A 253 -3.51 31.85 27.45
N PHE A 254 -2.43 31.67 28.22
CA PHE A 254 -1.59 30.47 28.20
C PHE A 254 -1.78 29.59 29.44
N GLU A 255 -2.65 29.97 30.37
CA GLU A 255 -3.02 29.09 31.47
C GLU A 255 -3.90 27.96 30.95
N VAL A 256 -3.44 26.72 31.12
CA VAL A 256 -4.20 25.53 30.69
C VAL A 256 -5.58 25.48 31.34
N THR A 257 -5.70 25.94 32.58
CA THR A 257 -6.95 26.05 33.34
C THR A 257 -7.96 27.03 32.72
N ASN A 258 -7.49 28.01 31.95
CA ASN A 258 -8.32 28.94 31.19
C ASN A 258 -8.70 28.39 29.80
N GLY A 259 -8.29 27.16 29.47
CA GLY A 259 -8.66 26.47 28.24
C GLY A 259 -9.61 25.32 28.48
N VAL A 260 -10.47 25.04 27.49
CA VAL A 260 -11.32 23.85 27.45
C VAL A 260 -11.49 23.31 26.04
N THR A 261 -11.51 22.00 25.90
CA THR A 261 -11.71 21.34 24.61
C THR A 261 -13.20 21.25 24.28
N LEU A 262 -13.60 21.86 23.16
CA LEU A 262 -14.95 21.75 22.60
C LEU A 262 -14.88 21.22 21.17
N CYS A 263 -15.84 20.41 20.74
CA CYS A 263 -16.01 20.15 19.32
C CYS A 263 -16.60 21.38 18.61
N GLU A 264 -16.40 21.47 17.30
CA GLU A 264 -16.81 22.60 16.47
C GLU A 264 -18.28 22.99 16.69
N SER A 265 -19.19 22.02 16.74
CA SER A 265 -20.62 22.29 16.95
C SER A 265 -20.93 22.84 18.34
N CYS A 266 -20.26 22.34 19.38
CA CYS A 266 -20.39 22.85 20.74
C CYS A 266 -19.80 24.25 20.86
N HIS A 267 -18.64 24.49 20.24
CA HIS A 267 -17.95 25.78 20.23
C HIS A 267 -18.78 26.86 19.54
N ILE A 268 -19.29 26.57 18.32
CA ILE A 268 -20.18 27.47 17.59
C ILE A 268 -21.46 27.71 18.39
N GLY A 269 -22.05 26.66 18.97
CA GLY A 269 -23.26 26.79 19.77
C GLY A 269 -23.07 27.68 21.01
N PHE A 270 -21.92 27.59 21.69
CA PHE A 270 -21.60 28.44 22.82
C PHE A 270 -21.56 29.92 22.41
N HIS A 271 -20.84 30.25 21.34
CA HIS A 271 -20.75 31.63 20.85
C HIS A 271 -22.07 32.14 20.26
N LYS A 272 -22.93 31.27 19.73
CA LYS A 272 -24.30 31.66 19.35
C LYS A 272 -25.15 32.08 20.56
N THR A 273 -24.92 31.50 21.73
CA THR A 273 -25.66 31.82 22.95
C THR A 273 -25.10 33.04 23.67
N TYR A 274 -23.77 33.13 23.84
CA TYR A 274 -23.13 34.13 24.70
C TYR A 274 -22.27 35.16 23.96
N GLY A 275 -22.19 35.10 22.63
CA GLY A 275 -21.33 35.97 21.83
C GLY A 275 -19.84 35.62 21.93
N TYR A 276 -18.99 36.42 21.28
CA TYR A 276 -17.55 36.17 21.11
C TYR A 276 -16.65 36.93 22.10
N THR A 277 -17.23 37.71 23.00
CA THR A 277 -16.48 38.61 23.90
C THR A 277 -17.06 38.50 25.30
N ASN A 278 -16.27 38.84 26.33
CA ASN A 278 -16.72 38.87 27.73
C ASN A 278 -17.27 37.53 28.25
N ASN A 279 -16.80 36.42 27.67
CA ASN A 279 -17.13 35.10 28.16
C ASN A 279 -16.47 34.79 29.51
N SER A 280 -17.18 33.99 30.30
CA SER A 280 -16.80 33.61 31.65
C SER A 280 -17.01 32.12 31.92
N LYS A 281 -16.41 31.63 33.00
CA LYS A 281 -16.58 30.25 33.45
C LYS A 281 -18.04 29.93 33.79
N THR A 282 -18.79 30.89 34.33
CA THR A 282 -20.22 30.72 34.67
C THR A 282 -21.04 30.40 33.43
N GLN A 283 -20.89 31.18 32.35
CA GLN A 283 -21.59 30.94 31.09
C GLN A 283 -21.28 29.57 30.49
N LEU A 284 -20.01 29.13 30.59
CA LEU A 284 -19.60 27.82 30.10
C LEU A 284 -20.29 26.67 30.87
N LEU A 285 -20.39 26.79 32.20
CA LEU A 285 -21.07 25.81 33.03
C LEU A 285 -22.58 25.78 32.74
N GLU A 286 -23.22 26.95 32.64
CA GLU A 286 -24.64 27.08 32.25
C GLU A 286 -24.90 26.44 30.88
N TYR A 287 -24.01 26.64 29.92
CA TYR A 287 -24.09 26.01 28.61
C TYR A 287 -24.01 24.47 28.67
N TYR A 288 -23.11 23.94 29.52
CA TYR A 288 -22.96 22.50 29.69
C TYR A 288 -24.21 21.88 30.28
N ASP A 289 -24.80 22.50 31.29
CA ASP A 289 -26.00 22.00 31.94
C ASP A 289 -27.18 22.01 30.96
N HIS A 290 -27.35 23.10 30.20
CA HIS A 290 -28.37 23.16 29.17
C HIS A 290 -28.18 22.08 28.09
N LYS A 291 -26.94 21.84 27.63
CA LYS A 291 -26.65 20.80 26.64
C LYS A 291 -26.85 19.39 27.17
N ARG A 292 -26.44 19.11 28.40
CA ARG A 292 -26.66 17.82 29.07
C ARG A 292 -28.16 17.55 29.22
N ASN A 293 -28.94 18.53 29.63
CA ASN A 293 -30.40 18.39 29.75
C ASN A 293 -31.07 18.05 28.41
N ILE A 294 -30.62 18.67 27.30
CA ILE A 294 -31.12 18.34 25.95
C ILE A 294 -30.73 16.92 25.54
N ILE A 295 -29.50 16.49 25.83
CA ILE A 295 -29.03 15.15 25.49
C ILE A 295 -29.79 14.09 26.31
N SER A 296 -29.94 14.30 27.62
CA SER A 296 -30.70 13.42 28.51
C SER A 296 -32.18 13.31 28.12
N ALA A 297 -32.81 14.43 27.71
CA ALA A 297 -34.19 14.44 27.23
C ALA A 297 -34.38 13.66 25.91
N ARG A 298 -33.35 13.59 25.07
CA ARG A 298 -33.38 12.79 23.82
C ARG A 298 -33.13 11.30 24.05
N SER A 299 -32.34 10.95 25.07
CA SER A 299 -32.08 9.56 25.48
C SER A 299 -33.24 8.92 26.25
N GLY A 300 -34.16 9.71 26.79
CA GLY A 300 -35.32 9.24 27.57
C GLY A 300 -36.50 8.68 26.76
N CYS A 301 -36.45 8.70 25.42
CA CYS A 301 -37.55 8.26 24.56
C CYS A 301 -37.49 6.77 24.13
N TYR A 302 -36.55 5.99 24.66
CA TYR A 302 -36.52 4.52 24.49
C TYR A 302 -36.71 3.83 25.85
N GLN A 303 -37.95 3.79 26.32
CA GLN A 303 -38.38 2.77 27.28
C GLN A 303 -39.10 1.67 26.52
N THR A 304 -38.41 0.58 26.22
CA THR A 304 -39.03 -0.71 25.91
C THR A 304 -38.65 -1.71 26.99
N HIS A 305 -39.65 -1.97 27.83
CA HIS A 305 -39.99 -3.17 28.61
C HIS A 305 -38.92 -3.93 29.43
N PRO A 306 -39.26 -4.28 30.70
CA PRO A 306 -38.45 -5.19 31.50
C PRO A 306 -38.67 -6.63 31.01
N ASN A 307 -37.59 -7.29 30.57
CA ASN A 307 -37.61 -8.74 30.41
C ASN A 307 -37.14 -9.40 31.70
N HIS A 308 -38.03 -10.24 32.21
CA HIS A 308 -37.76 -11.34 33.13
C HIS A 308 -36.47 -12.07 32.80
N LEU A 309 -35.63 -12.27 33.82
CA LEU A 309 -35.25 -13.57 34.41
C LEU A 309 -34.43 -13.33 35.68
#